data_AF-A0A7G8QJR9-F1
#
_entry.id   AF-A0A7G8QJR9-F1
#
_cell.length_a   1.000
_cell.length_b   1.000
_cell.length_c   1.000
_cell.angle_alpha   90.00
_cell.angle_beta   90.00
_cell.angle_gamma   90.00
#
_symmetry.space_group_name_H-M   'P 1'
#
loop_
_entity.id
_entity.type
_entity.pdbx_description
1 polymer ?
#
loop_
_entity_poly.entity_id
_entity_poly.type
_entity_poly.pdbx_seq_one_letter_code
_entity_poly.pdbx_strand_id
1 'polypeptide(L)'
;MRINGWCLLCLLPLPGLAAERDPFEPVEDRCQTAQLAQWHYGGAVGTAQQNVGYLQDSAGKWRRVRVDDVLPSGWQVTALTAERIEITTGPGCEPLHWAWKRKEVGINDAMDKPADSAATSNGAYRERSGKK
;
A
#
# COMPACT_ATOMS: atom_id res chain seq x y z
N MET A 1 -57.13 38.22 -1.66
CA MET A 1 -55.85 38.64 -1.05
C MET A 1 -54.75 38.54 -2.11
N ARG A 2 -54.17 39.69 -2.49
CA ARG A 2 -53.04 39.74 -3.45
C ARG A 2 -51.76 39.59 -2.64
N ILE A 3 -51.10 38.44 -2.80
CA ILE A 3 -49.82 38.18 -2.15
C ILE A 3 -48.76 38.85 -3.01
N ASN A 4 -48.16 39.92 -2.48
CA ASN A 4 -47.13 40.68 -3.18
C ASN A 4 -45.88 39.78 -3.35
N GLY A 5 -45.31 39.75 -4.56
CA GLY A 5 -44.18 38.87 -4.93
C GLY A 5 -42.91 39.06 -4.09
N TRP A 6 -42.84 40.10 -3.27
CA TRP A 6 -41.76 40.34 -2.32
C TRP A 6 -41.79 39.36 -1.12
N CYS A 7 -42.97 38.85 -0.73
CA CYS A 7 -43.07 37.92 0.42
C CYS A 7 -42.48 36.53 0.15
N LEU A 8 -42.25 36.15 -1.11
CA LEU A 8 -41.69 34.84 -1.48
C LEU A 8 -40.15 34.80 -1.39
N LEU A 9 -39.47 35.96 -1.36
CA LEU A 9 -38.00 36.03 -1.27
C LEU A 9 -37.47 35.82 0.16
N CYS A 10 -38.33 35.85 1.18
CA CYS A 10 -37.95 35.65 2.58
C CYS A 10 -37.95 34.17 3.02
N LEU A 11 -38.22 33.23 2.11
CA LEU A 11 -38.35 31.79 2.39
C LEU A 11 -37.10 30.98 2.02
N LEU A 12 -35.93 31.61 1.89
CA LEU A 12 -34.67 30.89 1.81
C LEU A 12 -34.17 30.58 3.24
N PRO A 13 -34.22 29.32 3.70
CA PRO A 13 -33.50 28.98 4.91
C PRO A 13 -32.02 29.11 4.59
N LEU A 14 -31.34 30.08 5.19
CA LEU A 14 -29.88 30.11 5.27
C LEU A 14 -29.48 28.98 6.23
N PRO A 15 -28.96 27.83 5.77
CA PRO A 15 -28.37 26.86 6.68
C PRO A 15 -26.93 27.34 6.91
N GLY A 16 -26.81 28.46 7.63
CA GLY A 16 -25.57 28.87 8.27
C GLY A 16 -25.53 28.25 9.67
N LEU A 17 -25.74 26.94 9.76
CA LEU A 17 -25.56 26.24 11.03
C LEU A 17 -24.06 26.13 11.24
N ALA A 18 -23.57 26.86 12.23
CA ALA A 18 -22.37 26.49 12.96
C ALA A 18 -22.58 25.06 13.47
N ALA A 19 -22.20 24.07 12.65
CA ALA A 19 -22.07 22.71 13.11
C ALA A 19 -20.90 22.73 14.09
N GLU A 20 -21.24 22.65 15.38
CA GLU A 20 -20.29 22.28 16.42
C GLU A 20 -19.64 20.99 15.92
N ARG A 21 -18.35 21.04 15.59
CA ARG A 21 -17.66 19.85 15.10
C ARG A 21 -17.91 18.74 16.10
N ASP A 22 -18.35 17.59 15.59
CA ASP A 22 -18.49 16.39 16.41
C ASP A 22 -17.13 16.16 17.09
N PRO A 23 -17.04 16.21 18.43
CA PRO A 23 -15.77 16.07 19.15
C PRO A 23 -15.06 14.73 18.87
N PHE A 24 -15.76 13.76 18.28
CA PHE A 24 -15.23 12.47 17.88
C PHE A 24 -14.83 12.40 16.40
N GLU A 25 -15.11 13.43 15.60
CA GLU A 25 -14.69 13.49 14.21
C GLU A 25 -13.17 13.71 14.15
N PRO A 26 -12.40 12.77 13.55
CA PRO A 26 -10.97 12.93 13.41
C PRO A 26 -10.66 14.18 12.60
N VAL A 27 -9.58 14.88 12.97
CA VAL A 27 -9.06 15.97 12.15
C VAL A 27 -8.77 15.44 10.75
N GLU A 28 -9.25 16.15 9.71
CA GLU A 28 -8.93 15.84 8.33
C GLU A 28 -7.41 15.70 8.15
N ASP A 29 -6.98 14.50 7.74
CA ASP A 29 -5.58 14.18 7.55
C ASP A 29 -5.11 14.75 6.21
N ARG A 30 -4.68 16.02 6.24
CA ARG A 30 -4.13 16.73 5.08
C ARG A 30 -2.89 16.04 4.50
N CYS A 31 -2.20 15.24 5.30
CA CYS A 31 -0.97 14.55 4.94
C CYS A 31 -1.19 13.10 4.53
N GLN A 32 -2.45 12.65 4.58
CA GLN A 32 -2.88 11.29 4.31
C GLN A 32 -2.16 10.25 5.20
N THR A 33 -1.60 10.66 6.35
CA THR A 33 -0.77 9.81 7.22
C THR A 33 -1.55 8.60 7.73
N ALA A 34 -2.85 8.75 8.01
CA ALA A 34 -3.75 7.66 8.38
C ALA A 34 -3.88 6.62 7.26
N GLN A 35 -3.92 7.05 6.00
CA GLN A 35 -3.87 6.13 4.86
C GLN A 35 -2.50 5.46 4.79
N LEU A 36 -1.41 6.20 4.96
CA LEU A 36 -0.05 5.65 4.94
C LEU A 36 0.14 4.56 6.01
N ALA A 37 -0.40 4.76 7.21
CA ALA A 37 -0.33 3.79 8.31
C ALA A 37 -0.98 2.43 7.99
N GLN A 38 -1.92 2.39 7.05
CA GLN A 38 -2.59 1.17 6.60
C GLN A 38 -1.78 0.40 5.54
N TRP A 39 -0.73 1.00 4.99
CA TRP A 39 0.10 0.35 3.97
C TRP A 39 1.10 -0.61 4.61
N HIS A 40 1.42 -1.67 3.89
CA HIS A 40 2.31 -2.72 4.36
C HIS A 40 3.50 -2.89 3.42
N TYR A 41 4.70 -2.92 4.01
CA TYR A 41 5.93 -3.18 3.28
C TYR A 41 6.22 -4.68 3.22
N GLY A 42 6.15 -5.25 2.01
CA GLY A 42 6.40 -6.67 1.75
C GLY A 42 7.89 -7.02 1.57
N GLY A 43 8.74 -6.02 1.37
CA GLY A 43 10.17 -6.20 1.11
C GLY A 43 10.62 -5.62 -0.22
N ALA A 44 11.91 -5.76 -0.49
CA ALA A 44 12.49 -5.41 -1.77
C ALA A 44 13.37 -6.53 -2.31
N VAL A 45 13.41 -6.64 -3.63
CA VAL A 45 14.15 -7.67 -4.37
C VAL A 45 14.98 -6.99 -5.44
N GLY A 46 16.25 -7.37 -5.55
CA GLY A 46 17.16 -6.88 -6.57
C GLY A 46 18.57 -6.64 -6.02
N THR A 47 19.40 -6.01 -6.84
CA THR A 47 20.71 -5.50 -6.40
C THR A 47 20.54 -4.13 -5.76
N ALA A 48 21.55 -3.66 -5.00
CA ALA A 48 21.49 -2.37 -4.32
C ALA A 48 21.13 -1.19 -5.26
N GLN A 49 21.52 -1.26 -6.53
CA GLN A 49 21.30 -0.24 -7.55
C GLN A 49 19.99 -0.41 -8.33
N GLN A 50 19.38 -1.60 -8.33
CA GLN A 50 18.15 -1.92 -9.09
C GLN A 50 17.09 -2.57 -8.20
N ASN A 51 17.06 -2.15 -6.94
CA ASN A 51 16.16 -2.73 -5.96
C ASN A 51 14.71 -2.33 -6.25
N VAL A 52 13.80 -3.31 -6.22
CA VAL A 52 12.36 -3.10 -6.44
C VAL A 52 11.62 -3.50 -5.18
N GLY A 53 10.92 -2.54 -4.60
CA GLY A 53 10.12 -2.67 -3.39
C GLY A 53 8.70 -3.11 -3.70
N TYR A 54 8.10 -3.82 -2.76
CA TYR A 54 6.70 -4.23 -2.80
C TYR A 54 5.94 -3.57 -1.67
N LEU A 55 4.98 -2.73 -2.03
CA LEU A 55 4.07 -2.08 -1.11
C LEU A 55 2.64 -2.57 -1.36
N GLN A 56 1.94 -2.91 -0.30
CA GLN A 56 0.51 -3.16 -0.34
C GLN A 56 -0.21 -1.89 0.10
N ASP A 57 -1.16 -1.42 -0.72
CA ASP A 57 -2.01 -0.31 -0.34
C ASP A 57 -3.12 -0.72 0.64
N SER A 58 -3.88 0.26 1.13
CA SER A 58 -5.00 0.04 2.03
C SER A 58 -6.13 -0.81 1.44
N ALA A 59 -6.21 -0.94 0.11
CA ALA A 59 -7.15 -1.81 -0.59
C ALA A 59 -6.60 -3.23 -0.80
N GLY A 60 -5.41 -3.53 -0.30
CA GLY A 60 -4.76 -4.84 -0.45
C GLY A 60 -4.04 -5.03 -1.79
N LYS A 61 -3.94 -3.98 -2.64
CA LYS A 61 -3.29 -4.05 -3.95
C LYS A 61 -1.78 -3.91 -3.80
N TRP A 62 -1.06 -4.91 -4.30
CA TRP A 62 0.39 -4.87 -4.40
C TRP A 62 0.85 -3.94 -5.52
N ARG A 63 1.84 -3.11 -5.20
CA ARG A 63 2.52 -2.20 -6.13
C ARG A 63 4.02 -2.40 -6.03
N ARG A 64 4.68 -2.33 -7.18
CA ARG A 64 6.14 -2.28 -7.29
C ARG A 64 6.56 -0.83 -7.23
N VAL A 65 7.55 -0.53 -6.40
CA VAL A 65 8.10 0.81 -6.22
C VAL A 65 9.62 0.80 -6.28
N ARG A 66 10.22 1.91 -6.69
CA ARG A 66 11.65 2.17 -6.67
C ARG A 66 11.92 3.43 -5.86
N VAL A 67 13.20 3.69 -5.58
CA VAL A 67 13.63 5.00 -5.08
C VAL A 67 13.19 6.07 -6.08
N ASP A 68 12.76 7.21 -5.55
CA ASP A 68 12.20 8.38 -6.23
C ASP A 68 10.82 8.22 -6.86
N ASP A 69 10.20 7.03 -6.78
CA ASP A 69 8.82 6.84 -7.27
C ASP A 69 7.82 7.66 -6.44
N VAL A 70 6.86 8.27 -7.14
CA VAL A 70 5.76 9.04 -6.55
C VAL A 70 4.51 8.15 -6.45
N LEU A 71 3.98 8.02 -5.24
CA LEU A 71 2.78 7.25 -4.95
C LEU A 71 1.51 8.05 -5.29
N PRO A 72 0.34 7.39 -5.50
CA PRO A 72 -0.90 8.07 -5.86
C PRO A 72 -1.33 9.18 -4.89
N SER A 73 -0.92 9.11 -3.64
CA SER A 73 -1.22 10.08 -2.58
C SER A 73 -0.27 11.29 -2.57
N GLY A 74 0.70 11.34 -3.49
CA GLY A 74 1.68 12.42 -3.60
C GLY A 74 2.96 12.21 -2.78
N TRP A 75 3.07 11.11 -2.04
CA TRP A 75 4.28 10.75 -1.31
C TRP A 75 5.39 10.26 -2.22
N GLN A 76 6.64 10.36 -1.77
CA GLN A 76 7.80 9.92 -2.53
C GLN A 76 8.63 8.90 -1.76
N VAL A 77 9.07 7.84 -2.43
CA VAL A 77 10.00 6.86 -1.85
C VAL A 77 11.42 7.44 -1.86
N THR A 78 12.02 7.66 -0.70
CA THR A 78 13.37 8.25 -0.60
C THR A 78 14.47 7.22 -0.35
N ALA A 79 14.13 6.10 0.30
CA ALA A 79 15.07 5.01 0.50
C ALA A 79 14.37 3.66 0.43
N LEU A 80 15.03 2.68 -0.18
CA LEU A 80 14.49 1.33 -0.35
C LEU A 80 15.60 0.28 -0.17
N THR A 81 15.55 -0.45 0.93
CA THR A 81 16.43 -1.58 1.24
C THR A 81 15.59 -2.83 1.49
N ALA A 82 16.19 -4.02 1.47
CA ALA A 82 15.47 -5.28 1.71
C ALA A 82 14.69 -5.30 3.05
N GLU A 83 15.18 -4.55 4.04
CA GLU A 83 14.66 -4.53 5.40
C GLU A 83 13.87 -3.27 5.74
N ARG A 84 14.14 -2.15 5.08
CA ARG A 84 13.57 -0.85 5.40
C ARG A 84 13.15 -0.11 4.14
N ILE A 85 12.01 0.58 4.22
CA ILE A 85 11.61 1.58 3.24
C ILE A 85 11.35 2.90 3.96
N GLU A 86 11.70 4.01 3.31
CA GLU A 86 11.47 5.36 3.77
C GLU A 86 10.71 6.15 2.73
N ILE A 87 9.68 6.87 3.18
CA ILE A 87 8.76 7.64 2.35
C ILE A 87 8.65 9.04 2.93
N THR A 88 8.74 10.06 2.06
CA THR A 88 8.51 11.45 2.42
C THR A 88 7.06 11.82 2.16
N THR A 89 6.38 12.32 3.20
CA THR A 89 4.94 12.66 3.18
C THR A 89 4.63 14.02 2.55
N GLY A 90 5.66 14.82 2.25
CA GLY A 90 5.57 16.12 1.58
C GLY A 90 5.89 17.31 2.50
N PRO A 91 6.03 18.53 1.94
CA PRO A 91 6.38 19.72 2.72
C PRO A 91 5.23 20.13 3.65
N GLY A 92 5.54 20.35 4.93
CA GLY A 92 4.57 20.78 5.93
C GLY A 92 3.77 19.65 6.59
N CYS A 93 4.16 18.39 6.36
CA CYS A 93 3.55 17.21 6.96
C CYS A 93 4.41 16.61 8.08
N GLU A 94 3.78 16.35 9.22
CA GLU A 94 4.39 15.67 10.37
C GLU A 94 3.81 14.24 10.47
N PRO A 95 4.62 13.16 10.41
CA PRO A 95 6.06 13.15 10.25
C PRO A 95 6.49 13.36 8.79
N LEU A 96 7.56 14.14 8.58
CA LEU A 96 8.18 14.37 7.26
C LEU A 96 8.67 13.07 6.60
N HIS A 97 9.10 12.11 7.42
CA HIS A 97 9.65 10.83 6.98
C HIS A 97 8.91 9.71 7.69
N TRP A 98 8.31 8.83 6.90
CA TRP A 98 7.69 7.61 7.37
C TRP A 98 8.57 6.43 7.01
N ALA A 99 8.80 5.53 7.96
CA ALA A 99 9.63 4.36 7.69
C ALA A 99 9.08 3.09 8.34
N TRP A 100 9.01 2.03 7.54
CA TRP A 100 8.76 0.69 8.03
C TRP A 100 10.06 -0.08 8.09
N LYS A 101 10.29 -0.75 9.21
CA LYS A 101 11.31 -1.80 9.34
C LYS A 101 10.59 -3.14 9.33
N ARG A 102 11.08 -4.09 8.54
CA ARG A 102 10.68 -5.49 8.69
C ARG A 102 11.06 -5.91 10.12
N LYS A 103 10.13 -6.55 10.85
CA LYS A 103 10.51 -7.24 12.10
C LYS A 103 11.58 -8.26 11.74
N GLU A 104 12.67 -8.27 12.49
CA GLU A 104 13.75 -9.23 12.35
C GLU A 104 13.13 -10.63 12.35
N VAL A 105 13.42 -11.40 11.31
CA VAL A 105 12.99 -12.79 11.18
C VAL A 105 13.65 -13.54 12.33
N GLY A 106 12.86 -13.87 13.36
CA GLY A 106 13.30 -14.75 14.42
C GLY A 106 13.70 -16.10 13.82
N ILE A 107 14.62 -16.79 14.48
CA ILE A 107 15.24 -18.08 14.11
C ILE A 107 14.23 -19.24 13.87
N ASN A 108 12.92 -18.96 13.94
CA ASN A 108 11.83 -19.92 13.84
C ASN A 108 11.03 -19.84 12.54
N ASP A 109 11.39 -18.96 11.59
CA ASP A 109 10.78 -18.95 10.25
C ASP A 109 11.42 -20.03 9.37
N ALA A 110 11.34 -21.29 9.84
CA ALA A 110 11.61 -22.45 9.01
C ALA A 110 10.51 -22.51 7.94
N MET A 111 10.88 -22.28 6.67
CA MET A 111 9.99 -22.62 5.56
C MET A 111 9.71 -24.13 5.61
N ASP A 112 8.45 -24.48 5.84
CA ASP A 112 8.01 -25.86 5.81
C ASP A 112 8.09 -26.44 4.38
N LYS A 113 8.90 -27.49 4.33
CA LYS A 113 8.96 -28.65 3.44
C LYS A 113 9.28 -28.44 1.94
N PRO A 114 10.40 -29.02 1.44
CA PRO A 114 10.58 -29.20 0.01
C PRO A 114 9.51 -30.16 -0.53
N ALA A 115 8.94 -29.83 -1.69
CA ALA A 115 8.11 -30.76 -2.44
C ALA A 115 8.96 -31.98 -2.81
N ASP A 116 8.63 -33.14 -2.22
CA ASP A 116 9.20 -34.42 -2.60
C ASP A 116 8.99 -34.62 -4.10
N SER A 117 10.08 -34.49 -4.86
CA SER A 117 10.14 -34.95 -6.24
C SER A 117 10.19 -36.48 -6.22
N ALA A 118 9.04 -37.12 -6.04
CA ALA A 118 8.88 -38.54 -6.33
C ALA A 118 8.79 -38.72 -7.85
N ALA A 119 9.96 -38.89 -8.46
CA ALA A 119 10.09 -39.49 -9.77
C ALA A 119 9.58 -40.94 -9.75
N THR A 120 9.09 -41.38 -10.92
CA THR A 120 8.73 -42.77 -11.31
C THR A 120 7.25 -43.06 -11.06
N SER A 121 6.40 -43.32 -12.05
CA SER A 121 6.57 -44.03 -13.31
C SER A 121 5.40 -43.69 -14.23
N ASN A 122 5.64 -43.68 -15.54
CA ASN A 122 4.84 -44.41 -16.55
C ASN A 122 4.94 -43.73 -17.92
N GLY A 123 5.58 -44.44 -18.85
CA GLY A 123 5.38 -44.22 -20.29
C GLY A 123 6.66 -43.95 -21.07
N ALA A 124 7.33 -45.01 -21.54
CA ALA A 124 8.02 -44.95 -22.82
C ALA A 124 8.15 -46.35 -23.42
N TYR A 125 7.53 -46.48 -24.58
CA TYR A 125 7.43 -47.61 -25.46
C TYR A 125 8.61 -47.63 -26.44
N ARG A 126 9.27 -48.80 -26.54
CA ARG A 126 9.73 -49.50 -27.77
C ARG A 126 11.08 -49.19 -28.46
N GLU A 127 11.68 -50.32 -28.87
CA GLU A 127 12.73 -50.60 -29.89
C GLU A 127 14.16 -50.15 -29.56
N ARG A 128 15.24 -50.93 -29.76
CA ARG A 128 15.51 -51.89 -30.84
C ARG A 128 16.67 -52.82 -30.45
N SER A 129 16.51 -54.10 -30.79
CA SER A 129 17.49 -55.20 -30.73
C SER A 129 18.75 -54.91 -31.56
N GLY A 130 19.94 -55.26 -31.03
CA GLY A 130 21.22 -55.11 -31.72
C GLY A 130 22.33 -56.01 -31.14
N LYS A 131 22.52 -57.18 -31.76
CA LYS A 131 23.63 -58.15 -31.64
C LYS A 131 25.03 -57.53 -31.53
N LYS A 132 25.90 -58.14 -30.72
CA LYS A 132 27.08 -58.91 -31.18
C LYS A 132 27.65 -59.78 -30.06
#